data_AF-A0A3A4UQN0-F1
#
_entry.id   AF-A0A3A4UQN0-F1
#
_cell.length_a   1.000
_cell.length_b   1.000
_cell.length_c   1.000
_cell.angle_alpha   90.00
_cell.angle_beta   90.00
_cell.angle_gamma   90.00
#
_symmetry.space_group_name_H-M   'P 1'
#
loop_
_entity.id
_entity.type
_entity.pdbx_description
1 polymer ?
#
loop_
_entity_poly.entity_id
_entity_poly.type
_entity_poly.pdbx_seq_one_letter_code
_entity_poly.pdbx_strand_id
1 'polypeptide(L)' 'MCPQSQCGPKCLLLGLIAAVLAAGGLWMLVGGARMQWAGLPWKSVLVWYTGGFLLWCVAKCAKMKACGTCNRM' A
#
# COMPACT_ATOMS: atom_id res chain seq x y z
N MET A 1 -8.02 -5.68 -15.29
CA MET A 1 -6.85 -4.78 -15.10
C MET A 1 -7.05 -3.62 -16.08
N CYS A 2 -7.05 -2.36 -15.62
CA CYS A 2 -7.23 -1.22 -16.53
C CYS A 2 -6.02 -1.15 -17.47
N PRO A 3 -6.20 -1.12 -18.81
CA PRO A 3 -5.09 -0.97 -19.73
C PRO A 3 -4.44 0.41 -19.50
N GLN A 4 -3.13 0.42 -19.21
CA GLN A 4 -2.38 1.65 -18.92
C GLN A 4 -2.47 2.69 -20.06
N SER A 5 -2.81 2.27 -21.28
CA SER A 5 -2.95 3.10 -22.47
C SER A 5 -4.12 4.07 -22.47
N GLN A 6 -5.14 3.89 -21.61
CA GLN A 6 -6.30 4.80 -21.52
C GLN A 6 -6.27 5.72 -20.30
N CYS A 7 -5.29 5.57 -19.42
CA CYS A 7 -5.25 6.33 -18.18
C CYS A 7 -4.30 7.53 -18.32
N GLY A 8 -4.84 8.75 -18.25
CA GLY A 8 -4.06 9.99 -18.31
C GLY A 8 -2.96 10.08 -17.21
N PRO A 9 -2.03 11.04 -17.30
CA PRO A 9 -0.83 11.11 -16.45
C PRO A 9 -1.13 11.13 -14.94
N LYS A 10 -2.31 11.61 -14.53
CA LYS A 10 -2.78 11.57 -13.14
C LYS A 10 -2.95 10.15 -12.59
N CYS A 11 -3.39 9.19 -13.41
CA CYS A 11 -3.54 7.79 -12.98
C CYS A 11 -2.19 7.07 -12.86
N LEU A 12 -1.22 7.44 -13.69
CA LEU A 12 0.16 6.92 -13.58
C LEU A 12 0.79 7.37 -12.25
N LEU A 13 0.57 8.64 -11.88
CA LEU A 13 1.00 9.20 -10.60
C LEU A 13 0.34 8.49 -9.40
N LEU A 14 -0.98 8.27 -9.45
CA LEU A 14 -1.68 7.51 -8.39
C LEU A 14 -1.24 6.04 -8.32
N GLY A 15 -0.93 5.42 -9.45
CA GLY A 15 -0.37 4.06 -9.50
C GLY A 15 1.00 3.97 -8.84
N LEU A 16 1.85 4.97 -9.07
CA LEU A 16 3.16 5.12 -8.41
C LEU A 16 3.01 5.30 -6.90
N ILE A 17 2.10 6.19 -6.47
CA ILE A 17 1.81 6.39 -5.05
C ILE A 17 1.33 5.07 -4.41
N ALA A 18 0.43 4.33 -5.07
CA ALA A 18 -0.02 3.03 -4.58
C ALA A 18 1.12 2.01 -4.49
N ALA A 19 2.08 2.03 -5.42
CA ALA A 19 3.27 1.17 -5.37
C ALA A 19 4.20 1.52 -4.20
N VAL A 20 4.43 2.82 -3.95
CA VAL A 20 5.24 3.29 -2.82
C VAL A 20 4.57 2.95 -1.48
N LEU A 21 3.26 3.14 -1.35
CA LEU A 21 2.53 2.72 -0.14
C LEU A 21 2.56 1.20 0.06
N ALA A 22 2.46 0.41 -1.02
CA ALA A 22 2.58 -1.05 -0.92
C ALA A 22 3.98 -1.47 -0.46
N ALA A 23 5.04 -0.83 -0.98
CA ALA A 23 6.41 -1.05 -0.53
C ALA A 23 6.59 -0.64 0.94
N GLY A 24 6.01 0.49 1.36
CA GLY A 24 6.00 0.93 2.77
C GLY A 24 5.26 -0.05 3.69
N GLY A 25 4.12 -0.58 3.25
CA GLY A 25 3.39 -1.62 3.98
C GLY A 25 4.19 -2.92 4.11
N LEU A 26 4.87 -3.34 3.04
CA LEU A 26 5.76 -4.51 3.07
C LEU A 26 6.93 -4.30 4.03
N TRP A 27 7.53 -3.10 4.03
CA TRP A 27 8.60 -2.75 4.96
C TRP A 27 8.12 -2.79 6.41
N MET A 28 6.90 -2.34 6.70
CA MET A 28 6.31 -2.47 8.02
C MET A 28 6.07 -3.93 8.43
N LEU A 29 5.62 -4.79 7.52
CA LEU A 29 5.45 -6.21 7.82
C LEU A 29 6.79 -6.91 8.09
N VAL A 30 7.83 -6.60 7.32
CA VAL A 30 9.19 -7.13 7.53
C VAL A 30 9.80 -6.59 8.83
N GLY A 31 9.57 -5.32 9.16
CA GLY A 31 9.98 -4.72 10.42
C GLY A 31 9.32 -5.38 11.63
N GLY A 32 8.00 -5.60 11.56
CA GLY A 32 7.24 -6.33 12.58
C GLY A 32 7.73 -7.76 12.76
N ALA A 33 8.00 -8.47 11.66
CA ALA A 33 8.59 -9.82 11.70
C ALA A 33 9.97 -9.81 12.36
N ARG A 34 10.86 -8.87 12.00
CA ARG A 34 12.16 -8.74 12.68
C ARG A 34 12.02 -8.46 14.18
N MET A 35 11.06 -7.62 14.58
CA MET A 35 10.82 -7.34 15.99
C MET A 35 10.29 -8.56 16.76
N GLN A 36 9.47 -9.38 16.10
CA GLN A 36 8.99 -10.63 16.66
C GLN A 36 10.12 -11.64 16.86
N TRP A 37 11.06 -11.73 15.92
CA TRP A 37 12.28 -12.55 16.05
C TRP A 37 13.26 -12.02 17.11
N ALA A 38 13.26 -10.71 17.36
CA ALA A 38 14.06 -10.08 18.41
C ALA A 38 13.45 -10.19 19.82
N GLY A 39 12.28 -10.83 19.99
CA GLY A 39 11.63 -11.00 21.29
C GLY A 39 11.05 -9.71 21.89
N LEU A 40 10.82 -8.68 21.06
CA LEU A 40 10.23 -7.41 21.50
C LEU A 40 8.76 -7.58 21.92
N PRO A 41 8.25 -6.69 22.79
CA PRO A 41 6.89 -6.77 23.31
C PRO A 41 5.85 -6.75 22.18
N TRP A 42 4.88 -7.67 22.27
CA TRP A 42 3.80 -7.85 21.29
C TRP A 42 3.01 -6.57 20.96
N LYS A 43 2.96 -5.61 21.88
CA LYS A 43 2.35 -4.29 21.64
C LYS A 43 3.02 -3.55 20.48
N SER A 44 4.35 -3.54 20.44
CA SER A 44 5.12 -2.89 19.36
C SER A 44 4.99 -3.67 18.05
N VAL A 45 4.99 -4.99 18.13
CA VAL A 45 4.82 -5.88 16.96
C VAL A 45 3.44 -5.66 16.31
N LEU A 46 2.37 -5.57 17.12
CA LEU A 46 1.01 -5.32 16.64
C LEU A 46 0.87 -3.95 15.96
N VAL A 47 1.53 -2.91 16.47
CA VAL A 47 1.52 -1.57 15.82
C VAL A 47 2.13 -1.63 14.43
N TRP A 48 3.23 -2.38 14.26
CA TRP A 48 3.85 -2.56 12.95
C TRP A 48 3.00 -3.38 11.98
N TYR A 49 2.35 -4.46 12.44
CA TYR A 49 1.43 -5.25 11.62
C TYR A 49 0.17 -4.45 11.23
N THR A 50 -0.46 -3.77 12.19
CA THR A 50 -1.66 -2.95 11.93
C THR A 50 -1.35 -1.73 11.05
N GLY A 51 -0.20 -1.07 11.26
CA GLY A 51 0.29 -0.01 10.38
C GLY A 51 0.52 -0.50 8.95
N GLY A 52 1.17 -1.64 8.78
CA GLY A 52 1.39 -2.26 7.47
C GLY A 52 0.08 -2.66 6.77
N PHE A 53 -0.89 -3.18 7.52
CA PHE A 53 -2.21 -3.52 6.99
C PHE A 53 -3.01 -2.28 6.57
N LEU A 54 -2.99 -1.22 7.37
CA LEU A 54 -3.60 0.08 7.02
C LEU A 54 -2.99 0.67 5.74
N LEU A 55 -1.66 0.66 5.62
CA LEU A 55 -0.94 1.10 4.42
C LEU A 55 -1.35 0.30 3.18
N TRP A 56 -1.52 -1.02 3.33
CA TRP A 56 -2.05 -1.86 2.25
C TRP A 56 -3.47 -1.44 1.87
N CYS A 57 -4.38 -1.30 2.84
CA CYS A 57 -5.75 -0.88 2.58
C CYS A 57 -5.80 0.46 1.83
N VAL A 58 -5.01 1.45 2.24
CA VAL A 58 -4.91 2.75 1.57
C VAL A 58 -4.35 2.61 0.15
N ALA A 59 -3.32 1.78 -0.07
CA ALA A 59 -2.78 1.49 -1.39
C ALA A 59 -3.84 0.85 -2.31
N LYS A 60 -4.64 -0.11 -1.81
CA LYS A 60 -5.75 -0.70 -2.58
C LYS A 60 -6.84 0.33 -2.88
N CYS A 61 -7.24 1.16 -1.92
CA CYS A 61 -8.22 2.21 -2.15
C CYS A 61 -7.73 3.23 -3.19
N ALA A 62 -6.46 3.62 -3.15
CA ALA A 62 -5.84 4.51 -4.14
C ALA A 62 -5.84 3.87 -5.55
N LYS A 63 -5.51 2.58 -5.65
CA LYS A 63 -5.53 1.83 -6.91
C LYS A 63 -6.95 1.71 -7.51
N MET A 64 -7.96 1.49 -6.67
CA MET A 64 -9.37 1.40 -7.11
C MET A 64 -9.91 2.77 -7.55
N LYS A 65 -9.57 3.86 -6.84
CA LYS A 65 -9.91 5.23 -7.27
C LYS A 65 -9.24 5.62 -8.59
N ALA A 66 -7.98 5.23 -8.79
CA ALA A 66 -7.29 5.49 -10.05
C ALA A 66 -8.01 4.83 -11.24
N CYS A 67 -8.42 3.56 -11.11
CA CYS A 67 -9.20 2.88 -12.15
C CYS A 67 -10.60 3.50 -12.36
N GLY A 68 -11.30 3.91 -11.30
CA GLY A 68 -12.61 4.56 -11.42
C GLY A 68 -12.57 5.91 -12.12
N THR A 69 -11.45 6.62 -12.03
CA THR A 69 -11.22 7.89 -12.75
C THR A 69 -10.87 7.63 -14.23
N CYS A 70 -10.21 6.51 -14.53
CA CYS A 70 -9.88 6.08 -15.88
C CYS A 70 -11.14 5.64 -16.68
N ASN A 71 -12.18 5.14 -15.99
CA ASN A 71 -13.45 4.72 -16.59
C ASN A 71 -14.45 5.88 -16.81
N ARG A 72 -14.08 7.11 -16.43
CA ARG A 72 -14.91 8.32 -16.52
C ARG A 72 -14.40 9.32 -17.57
N MET A 73 -13.40 8.93 -18.36
CA MET A 73 -12.88 9.69 -19.51
C MET A 73 -13.41 9.10 -20.80
#